data_AF-A0A944BRL7-F1
#
_entry.id   AF-A0A944BRL7-F1
#
_cell.length_a   1.000
_cell.length_b   1.000
_cell.length_c   1.000
_cell.angle_alpha   90.00
_cell.angle_beta   90.00
_cell.angle_gamma   90.00
#
_symmetry.space_group_name_H-M   'P 1'
#
loop_
_entity.id
_entity.type
_entity.pdbx_description
1 polymer ?
#
loop_
_entity_poly.entity_id
_entity_poly.type
_entity_poly.pdbx_seq_one_letter_code
_entity_poly.pdbx_strand_id
1 'polypeptide(L)' 'VLCGVDLVDEKPLRWKVENSWGTVGQNNGYYIMSESFFEKFVFQAAIKKKYFTEEELKALEEEPTLLPPWDPFGTLAD' A
#
# COMPACT_ATOMS: atom_id res chain seq x y z
N VAL A 1 4.36 2.85 6.33
CA VAL A 1 4.68 1.42 6.18
C VAL A 1 3.62 0.58 6.88
N LEU A 2 3.11 -0.49 6.26
CA LEU A 2 2.18 -1.41 6.93
C LEU A 2 2.95 -2.36 7.85
N CYS A 3 2.61 -2.39 9.13
CA CYS A 3 3.32 -3.16 10.15
C CYS A 3 2.45 -4.24 10.80
N GLY A 4 1.15 -4.27 10.49
CA GLY A 4 0.21 -5.25 11.03
C GLY A 4 -1.19 -5.04 10.48
N VAL A 5 -1.99 -6.09 10.58
CA VAL A 5 -3.41 -6.11 10.19
C VAL A 5 -4.21 -6.80 11.28
N ASP A 6 -5.40 -6.26 11.54
CA ASP A 6 -6.41 -6.87 12.40
C ASP A 6 -7.41 -7.61 11.50
N LEU A 7 -7.58 -8.92 11.70
CA LEU A 7 -8.44 -9.77 10.88
C LEU A 7 -9.68 -10.20 11.68
N VAL A 8 -10.86 -10.05 11.07
CA VAL A 8 -12.12 -10.61 11.56
C VAL A 8 -12.66 -11.50 10.45
N ASP A 9 -12.89 -12.79 10.75
CA ASP A 9 -13.31 -13.80 9.77
C ASP A 9 -12.40 -13.84 8.52
N GLU A 10 -11.08 -13.79 8.74
CA GLU A 10 -10.03 -13.74 7.70
C GLU A 10 -10.08 -12.50 6.79
N LYS A 11 -10.85 -11.47 7.15
CA LYS A 11 -10.94 -10.20 6.40
C LYS A 11 -10.29 -9.05 7.18
N PRO A 12 -9.54 -8.15 6.51
CA PRO A 12 -8.99 -6.97 7.15
C PRO A 12 -10.09 -6.07 7.72
N LEU A 13 -9.94 -5.68 8.99
CA LEU A 13 -10.76 -4.64 9.60
C LEU A 13 -10.00 -3.30 9.64
N ARG A 14 -8.71 -3.36 9.98
CA ARG A 14 -7.82 -2.20 10.10
C ARG A 14 -6.35 -2.58 9.99
N TRP A 15 -5.54 -1.60 9.62
CA TRP A 15 -4.11 -1.71 9.39
C TRP A 15 -3.34 -0.82 10.37
N LYS A 16 -2.25 -1.35 10.91
CA LYS A 16 -1.27 -0.56 11.68
C LYS A 16 -0.26 0.03 10.71
N VAL A 17 -0.12 1.35 10.74
CA VAL A 17 0.74 2.11 9.82
C VAL A 17 1.83 2.83 10.61
N GLU A 18 3.09 2.56 10.30
CA GLU A 18 4.22 3.37 10.76
C GLU A 18 4.42 4.56 9.81
N ASN A 19 4.48 5.77 10.36
CA ASN A 19 4.77 6.97 9.62
C ASN A 19 6.21 7.44 9.85
N SER A 20 6.75 8.30 8.98
CA SER A 20 8.14 8.77 9.02
C SER A 20 8.33 10.12 9.72
N TRP A 21 7.32 10.64 10.43
CA TRP A 21 7.38 11.93 11.13
C TRP A 21 7.98 11.84 12.55
N GLY A 22 8.75 10.78 12.82
CA GLY A 22 9.29 10.47 14.13
C GLY A 22 8.21 10.05 15.13
N THR A 23 8.46 10.29 16.42
CA THR A 23 7.50 10.00 17.50
C THR A 23 6.42 11.06 17.66
N VAL A 24 6.43 12.08 16.80
CA VAL A 24 5.42 13.15 16.78
C VAL A 24 4.12 12.58 16.22
N GLY A 25 3.01 12.79 16.95
CA GLY A 25 1.69 12.28 16.59
C GLY A 25 1.10 11.35 17.64
N GLN A 26 0.12 10.54 17.26
CA GLN A 26 -0.48 9.53 18.14
C GLN A 26 0.39 8.27 18.18
N ASN A 27 0.27 7.51 19.28
CA ASN A 27 0.85 6.16 19.43
C ASN A 27 2.33 6.03 18.99
N ASN A 28 3.18 7.00 19.37
CA ASN A 28 4.61 7.02 19.03
C ASN A 28 4.90 6.94 17.51
N GLY A 29 4.15 7.69 16.71
CA GLY A 29 4.33 7.76 15.25
C GLY A 29 3.54 6.71 14.46
N TYR A 30 2.70 5.92 15.14
CA TYR A 30 1.85 4.91 14.51
C TYR A 30 0.40 5.39 14.35
N TYR A 31 -0.18 5.01 13.23
CA TYR A 31 -1.56 5.30 12.85
C TYR A 31 -2.34 3.98 12.69
N ILE A 32 -3.66 4.10 12.82
CA ILE A 32 -4.60 3.03 12.50
C ILE A 32 -5.39 3.49 11.28
N MET A 33 -5.38 2.69 10.23
CA MET A 33 -6.11 2.93 8.99
C MET A 33 -7.23 1.89 8.86
N SER A 34 -8.47 2.32 8.66
CA SER A 34 -9.59 1.38 8.43
C SER A 34 -9.45 0.69 7.08
N GLU A 35 -10.06 -0.49 6.94
CA GLU A 35 -10.12 -1.16 5.63
C GLU A 35 -10.78 -0.28 4.56
N SER A 36 -11.87 0.40 4.89
CA SER A 36 -12.55 1.32 3.97
C SER A 36 -11.68 2.49 3.50
N PHE A 37 -10.69 2.90 4.30
CA PHE A 37 -9.73 3.91 3.90
C PHE A 37 -8.67 3.29 2.96
N PHE A 38 -8.20 2.08 3.27
CA PHE A 38 -7.28 1.34 2.43
C PHE A 38 -7.86 1.17 1.01
N GLU A 39 -9.07 0.63 0.90
CA GLU A 39 -9.73 0.40 -0.41
C GLU A 39 -9.91 1.68 -1.23
N LYS A 40 -10.18 2.81 -0.56
CA LYS A 40 -10.52 4.07 -1.24
C LYS A 40 -9.32 4.94 -1.57
N PHE A 41 -8.26 4.90 -0.77
CA PHE A 41 -7.19 5.89 -0.80
C PHE A 41 -5.78 5.30 -0.88
N VAL A 42 -5.62 3.97 -0.80
CA VAL A 42 -4.33 3.32 -1.05
C VAL A 42 -4.29 2.83 -2.48
N PHE A 43 -3.33 3.33 -3.25
CA PHE A 43 -3.21 3.05 -4.68
C PHE A 43 -2.11 2.04 -5.02
N GLN A 44 -1.09 1.93 -4.18
CA GLN A 44 0.10 1.13 -4.46
C GLN A 44 0.59 0.45 -3.18
N ALA A 45 1.06 -0.78 -3.33
CA ALA A 45 1.76 -1.53 -2.30
C ALA A 45 2.93 -2.29 -2.92
N ALA A 46 4.01 -2.45 -2.15
CA ALA A 46 5.15 -3.25 -2.56
C ALA A 46 5.18 -4.54 -1.73
N ILE A 47 5.15 -5.69 -2.42
CA ILE A 47 5.26 -7.01 -1.79
C ILE A 47 6.37 -7.83 -2.46
N LYS A 48 6.79 -8.92 -1.81
CA LYS A 48 7.82 -9.80 -2.38
C LYS A 48 7.24 -10.57 -3.57
N LYS A 49 8.01 -10.66 -4.67
CA LYS A 49 7.64 -11.40 -5.89
C LYS A 49 7.14 -12.83 -5.65
N LYS A 50 7.63 -13.51 -4.60
CA LYS A 50 7.19 -14.87 -4.24
C LYS A 50 5.70 -14.99 -3.86
N TYR A 51 5.02 -13.87 -3.65
CA TYR A 51 3.59 -13.83 -3.36
C TYR A 51 2.73 -13.56 -4.60
N PHE A 52 3.35 -13.33 -5.75
CA PHE A 52 2.62 -13.13 -7.00
C PHE A 52 2.13 -14.47 -7.54
N THR A 53 0.97 -14.43 -8.16
CA THR A 53 0.44 -15.50 -9.02
C THR A 53 1.27 -15.61 -10.30
N GLU A 54 1.12 -16.73 -11.03
CA GLU A 54 1.79 -16.90 -12.33
C GLU A 54 1.34 -15.86 -13.36
N GLU A 55 0.09 -15.41 -13.30
CA GLU A 55 -0.47 -14.38 -14.16
C GLU A 55 0.20 -13.02 -13.90
N GLU A 56 0.29 -12.60 -12.64
CA GLU A 56 0.96 -11.36 -12.25
C GLU A 56 2.46 -11.37 -12.60
N LEU A 57 3.12 -12.53 -12.50
CA LEU A 57 4.52 -12.66 -12.91
C LEU A 57 4.70 -12.48 -14.42
N LYS A 58 3.77 -13.01 -15.24
CA LYS A 58 3.79 -12.81 -16.70
C LYS A 58 3.49 -11.35 -17.08
N ALA A 59 2.58 -10.70 -16.36
CA ALA A 59 2.27 -9.28 -16.59
C ALA A 59 3.50 -8.36 -16.42
N LEU A 60 4.49 -8.76 -15.63
CA LEU A 60 5.77 -8.03 -15.51
C LEU A 60 6.65 -8.09 -16.77
N GLU A 61 6.40 -9.03 -17.68
CA GLU A 61 7.15 -9.21 -18.93
C GLU A 61 6.52 -8.45 -20.11
N GLU A 62 5.32 -7.89 -19.92
CA GLU A 62 4.62 -7.15 -20.95
C GLU A 62 5.24 -5.76 -21.19
N GLU A 63 5.01 -5.22 -22.39
CA GLU A 63 5.41 -3.84 -22.70
C GLU A 63 4.63 -2.87 -21.80
N PRO A 64 5.30 -2.00 -21.02
CA PRO A 64 4.63 -1.12 -20.09
C PRO A 64 3.83 -0.05 -20.83
N THR A 65 2.65 0.27 -20.31
CA THR A 65 1.87 1.41 -20.80
C THR A 65 2.57 2.71 -20.43
N LEU A 66 2.94 3.51 -21.43
CA LEU A 66 3.54 4.83 -21.20
C LEU A 66 2.46 5.83 -20.81
N LEU A 67 2.60 6.39 -19.61
CA LEU A 67 1.75 7.45 -19.09
C LEU A 67 2.41 8.82 -19.28
N PRO A 68 1.63 9.91 -19.42
CA PRO A 68 2.19 11.24 -19.50
C PRO A 68 2.88 11.64 -18.19
N PRO A 69 3.87 12.57 -18.22
CA PRO A 69 4.58 13.00 -17.00
C PRO A 69 3.71 13.61 -15.90
N TRP A 70 2.49 14.05 -16.22
CA TRP A 70 1.53 14.65 -15.29
C TRP A 70 0.41 13.68 -14.86
N ASP A 71 0.54 12.40 -15.18
CA ASP A 71 -0.40 11.39 -14.70
C ASP A 71 -0.42 11.36 -13.16
N PRO A 72 -1.60 11.26 -12.53
CA PRO A 72 -1.71 11.25 -11.07
C PRO A 72 -1.01 10.07 -10.39
N PHE A 73 -0.66 9.00 -11.10
CA PHE A 73 0.15 7.88 -10.60
C PHE A 73 1.67 8.16 -10.67
N GLY A 74 2.06 9.40 -10.39
CA GLY A 74 3.45 9.86 -10.38
C GLY A 74 4.17 9.66 -9.04
N THR A 75 4.94 10.66 -8.62
CA THR A 75 5.76 10.61 -7.40
C THR A 75 4.92 10.60 -6.12
N LEU A 76 5.35 9.82 -5.13
CA LEU A 76 4.66 9.68 -3.83
C LEU A 76 4.91 10.87 -2.88
N ALA A 77 5.94 11.67 -3.14
CA ALA A 77 6.27 12.91 -2.44
C ALA A 77 7.02 13.83 -3.42
N ASP A 78 6.98 15.14 -3.18
CA ASP A 78 7.77 16.14 -3.89
C ASP A 78 9.25 16.15 -3.44
#